data_AF-A0A183P5K6-F1
#
_entry.id   AF-A0A183P5K6-F1
#
_cell.length_a   1.000
_cell.length_b   1.000
_cell.length_c   1.000
_cell.angle_alpha   90.00
_cell.angle_beta   90.00
_cell.angle_gamma   90.00
#
_symmetry.space_group_name_H-M   'P 1'
#
loop_
_entity.id
_entity.type
_entity.pdbx_description
1 polymer ?
#
loop_
_entity_poly.entity_id
_entity_poly.type
_entity_poly.pdbx_seq_one_letter_code
_entity_poly.pdbx_strand_id
1 'polypeptide(L)'
;MPQICLHLEPYKNRNVSTIVSDLKYIYEKGYTSHPAYYHVSVNQYDDGKLLPVVYVYDSYIIKPSEWKKILQPNDEETTIRNKMYNVHMIGLLLETNDCRILYESGFNGGYTYFVGHGISKAR
;
A
#
# COMPACT_ATOMS: atom_id res chain seq x y z
N MET A 1 -9.30 18.43 12.03
CA MET A 1 -9.45 18.66 10.58
C MET A 1 -9.61 17.30 9.90
N PRO A 2 -10.46 17.16 8.87
CA PRO A 2 -10.54 15.90 8.13
C PRO A 2 -9.19 15.59 7.49
N GLN A 3 -8.87 14.30 7.40
CA GLN A 3 -7.67 13.80 6.73
C GLN A 3 -8.05 13.08 5.44
N ILE A 4 -7.13 13.01 4.49
CA ILE A 4 -7.31 12.43 3.16
C ILE A 4 -6.20 11.42 2.91
N CYS A 5 -6.52 10.28 2.30
CA CYS A 5 -5.55 9.36 1.72
C CYS A 5 -6.02 8.94 0.33
N LEU A 6 -5.13 8.33 -0.44
CA LEU A 6 -5.44 7.85 -1.77
C LEU A 6 -5.81 6.37 -1.77
N HIS A 7 -6.77 6.05 -2.63
CA HIS A 7 -7.19 4.70 -2.94
C HIS A 7 -6.87 4.41 -4.41
N LEU A 8 -5.88 3.55 -4.64
CA LEU A 8 -5.40 3.22 -5.98
C LEU A 8 -6.31 2.16 -6.62
N GLU A 9 -7.03 2.61 -7.64
CA GLU A 9 -7.97 1.80 -8.43
C GLU A 9 -7.27 0.91 -9.46
N PRO A 10 -7.92 -0.16 -9.98
CA PRO A 10 -7.40 -1.02 -11.03
C PRO A 10 -7.47 -0.35 -12.40
N TYR A 11 -6.66 0.69 -12.60
CA TYR A 11 -6.55 1.38 -13.88
C TYR A 11 -5.89 0.51 -14.97
N LYS A 12 -6.10 0.89 -16.23
CA LYS A 12 -5.59 0.16 -17.39
C LYS A 12 -4.07 -0.02 -17.31
N ASN A 13 -3.60 -1.26 -17.49
CA ASN A 13 -2.18 -1.64 -17.46
C ASN A 13 -1.48 -1.46 -16.10
N ARG A 14 -2.24 -1.35 -14.99
CA ARG A 14 -1.67 -1.29 -13.64
C ARG A 14 -0.77 -2.50 -13.36
N ASN A 15 0.47 -2.22 -12.99
CA ASN A 15 1.46 -3.19 -12.53
C ASN A 15 2.37 -2.53 -11.48
N VAL A 16 3.31 -3.28 -10.90
CA VAL A 16 4.17 -2.74 -9.82
C VAL A 16 5.04 -1.56 -10.27
N SER A 17 5.48 -1.51 -11.54
CA SER A 17 6.25 -0.38 -12.06
C SER A 17 5.38 0.88 -12.14
N THR A 18 4.14 0.77 -12.63
CA THR A 18 3.23 1.91 -12.69
C THR A 18 2.82 2.37 -11.29
N ILE A 19 2.60 1.46 -10.35
CA ILE A 19 2.37 1.80 -8.92
C ILE A 19 3.55 2.60 -8.36
N VAL A 20 4.79 2.17 -8.59
CA VAL A 20 5.97 2.94 -8.13
C VAL A 20 6.02 4.33 -8.78
N SER A 21 5.69 4.44 -10.07
CA SER A 21 5.59 5.74 -10.73
C SER A 21 4.49 6.63 -10.12
N ASP A 22 3.33 6.08 -9.77
CA ASP A 22 2.27 6.83 -9.09
C ASP A 22 2.73 7.33 -7.72
N LEU A 23 3.43 6.50 -6.94
CA LEU A 23 3.97 6.88 -5.63
C LEU A 23 5.00 8.00 -5.74
N LYS A 24 5.89 7.93 -6.75
CA LYS A 24 6.83 9.01 -7.07
C LYS A 24 6.07 10.29 -7.43
N TYR A 25 5.07 10.19 -8.29
CA TYR A 25 4.27 11.34 -8.72
C TYR A 25 3.59 12.05 -7.53
N ILE A 26 2.90 11.33 -6.65
CA ILE A 26 2.20 11.95 -5.52
C ILE A 26 3.17 12.56 -4.50
N TYR A 27 4.36 11.98 -4.35
CA TYR A 27 5.44 12.54 -3.54
C TYR A 27 6.00 13.82 -4.17
N GLU A 28 6.38 13.78 -5.44
CA GLU A 28 6.97 14.91 -6.19
C GLU A 28 6.00 16.10 -6.31
N LYS A 29 4.69 15.83 -6.41
CA LYS A 29 3.66 16.88 -6.37
C LYS A 29 3.38 17.43 -4.97
N GLY A 30 4.00 16.88 -3.93
CA GLY A 30 3.86 17.33 -2.55
C GLY A 30 2.52 16.96 -1.91
N TYR A 31 1.76 16.03 -2.48
CA TYR A 31 0.47 15.62 -1.92
C TYR A 31 0.66 14.95 -0.56
N THR A 32 1.65 14.07 -0.46
CA THR A 32 1.94 13.37 0.80
C THR A 32 2.53 14.28 1.88
N SER A 33 3.10 15.44 1.53
CA SER A 33 3.55 16.43 2.53
C SER A 33 2.45 17.40 2.98
N HIS A 34 1.27 17.37 2.37
CA HIS A 34 0.19 18.29 2.72
C HIS A 34 -0.33 17.99 4.14
N PRO A 35 -0.61 19.00 5.00
CA PRO A 35 -1.05 18.76 6.38
C PRO A 35 -2.34 17.94 6.53
N ALA A 36 -3.17 17.89 5.50
CA ALA A 36 -4.39 17.08 5.47
C ALA A 36 -4.13 15.62 5.02
N TYR A 37 -2.95 15.28 4.51
CA TYR A 37 -2.67 13.91 4.08
C TYR A 37 -2.51 13.00 5.30
N TYR A 38 -3.18 11.86 5.28
CA TYR A 38 -3.21 10.92 6.39
C TYR A 38 -1.89 10.14 6.49
N HIS A 39 -1.31 10.17 7.69
CA HIS A 39 -0.10 9.44 8.02
C HIS A 39 -0.31 8.57 9.25
N VAL A 40 0.42 7.46 9.28
CA VAL A 40 0.48 6.57 10.44
C VAL A 40 1.91 6.43 10.92
N SER A 41 2.08 6.29 12.24
CA SER A 41 3.37 5.95 12.83
C SER A 41 3.69 4.48 12.52
N VAL A 42 4.88 4.22 11.99
CA VAL A 42 5.38 2.85 11.81
C VAL A 42 6.20 2.45 13.03
N ASN A 43 5.65 1.55 13.85
CA ASN A 43 6.21 1.00 15.09
C ASN A 43 6.65 2.03 16.15
N GLN A 44 6.38 1.69 17.41
CA GLN A 44 6.78 2.47 18.58
C GLN A 44 8.31 2.56 18.82
N TYR A 45 9.12 1.86 18.01
CA TYR A 45 10.59 1.81 18.11
C TYR A 45 11.30 2.52 16.94
N ASP A 46 10.58 2.99 15.93
CA ASP A 46 11.14 3.54 14.68
C ASP A 46 11.09 5.09 14.66
N ASP A 47 11.48 5.68 15.80
CA ASP A 47 11.71 7.13 16.00
C ASP A 47 10.56 8.06 15.58
N GLY A 48 9.31 7.56 15.61
CA GLY A 48 8.14 8.36 15.24
C GLY A 48 8.03 8.65 13.74
N LYS A 49 8.69 7.85 12.89
CA LYS A 49 8.58 7.99 11.44
C LYS A 49 7.13 7.82 11.01
N LEU A 50 6.59 8.86 10.37
CA LEU A 50 5.25 8.89 9.80
C LEU A 50 5.31 8.47 8.33
N LEU A 51 4.47 7.52 7.94
CA LEU A 51 4.31 7.13 6.54
C LEU A 51 2.94 7.54 6.00
N PRO A 52 2.86 8.12 4.79
CA PRO A 52 1.59 8.38 4.14
C PRO A 52 0.86 7.07 3.86
N VAL A 53 -0.44 7.03 4.08
CA VAL A 53 -1.26 5.83 3.83
C VAL A 53 -1.75 5.80 2.38
N VAL A 54 -1.70 4.62 1.78
CA VAL A 54 -2.25 4.34 0.45
C VAL A 54 -2.97 3.00 0.47
N TYR A 55 -4.22 2.98 0.02
CA TYR A 55 -4.99 1.75 -0.18
C TYR A 55 -4.86 1.27 -1.62
N VAL A 56 -4.87 -0.04 -1.85
CA VAL A 56 -4.83 -0.63 -3.19
C VAL A 56 -6.06 -1.53 -3.38
N TYR A 57 -7.02 -1.07 -4.19
CA TYR A 57 -8.17 -1.90 -4.56
C TYR A 57 -7.73 -3.02 -5.51
N ASP A 58 -8.35 -4.19 -5.41
CA ASP A 58 -8.03 -5.38 -6.22
C ASP A 58 -6.52 -5.69 -6.30
N SER A 59 -5.82 -5.56 -5.17
CA SER A 59 -4.38 -5.82 -5.07
C SER A 59 -4.01 -7.25 -5.49
N TYR A 60 -4.94 -8.20 -5.36
CA TYR A 60 -4.77 -9.60 -5.76
C TYR A 60 -4.61 -9.82 -7.28
N ILE A 61 -4.95 -8.82 -8.12
CA ILE A 61 -4.72 -8.91 -9.58
C ILE A 61 -3.22 -8.99 -9.91
N ILE A 62 -2.39 -8.30 -9.12
CA ILE A 62 -0.93 -8.36 -9.25
C ILE A 62 -0.42 -9.52 -8.38
N LYS A 63 0.44 -10.36 -8.96
CA LYS A 63 0.97 -11.54 -8.26
C LYS A 63 1.74 -11.14 -7.00
N PRO A 64 1.65 -11.92 -5.90
CA PRO A 64 2.44 -11.72 -4.67
C PRO A 64 3.94 -11.54 -4.92
N SER A 65 4.51 -12.32 -5.86
CA SER A 65 5.92 -12.22 -6.24
C SER A 65 6.31 -10.88 -6.83
N GLU A 66 5.41 -10.20 -7.54
CA GLU A 66 5.68 -8.86 -8.08
C GLU A 66 5.60 -7.81 -6.97
N TRP A 67 4.60 -7.89 -6.09
CA TRP A 67 4.52 -7.02 -4.91
C TRP A 67 5.78 -7.12 -4.05
N LYS A 68 6.28 -8.35 -3.83
CA LYS A 68 7.49 -8.61 -3.06
C LYS A 68 8.71 -7.84 -3.59
N LYS A 69 8.84 -7.64 -4.90
CA LYS A 69 9.95 -6.89 -5.51
C LYS A 69 9.97 -5.43 -5.06
N ILE A 70 8.81 -4.81 -4.86
CA ILE A 70 8.72 -3.38 -4.52
C ILE A 70 8.45 -3.12 -3.04
N LEU A 71 7.85 -4.07 -2.30
CA LEU A 71 7.41 -3.87 -0.91
C LEU A 71 8.31 -4.53 0.14
N GLN A 72 9.31 -5.31 -0.26
CA GLN A 72 10.31 -5.86 0.65
C GLN A 72 11.67 -5.18 0.44
N PRO A 73 12.51 -5.09 1.49
CA PRO A 73 13.80 -4.41 1.41
C PRO A 73 14.88 -5.22 0.68
N ASN A 74 14.51 -6.31 0.01
CA ASN A 74 15.46 -7.29 -0.53
C ASN A 74 16.19 -6.82 -1.80
N ASP A 75 15.61 -5.89 -2.54
CA ASP A 75 16.15 -5.33 -3.77
C ASP A 75 16.14 -3.79 -3.66
N GLU A 76 17.31 -3.19 -3.46
CA GLU A 76 17.45 -1.74 -3.27
C GLU A 76 17.07 -0.92 -4.50
N GLU A 77 17.11 -1.50 -5.70
CA GLU A 77 16.80 -0.82 -6.95
C GLU A 77 15.29 -0.70 -7.15
N THR A 78 14.55 -1.79 -6.87
CA THR A 78 13.10 -1.84 -7.11
C THR A 78 12.26 -1.48 -5.90
N THR A 79 12.79 -1.61 -4.68
CA THR A 79 12.00 -1.40 -3.46
C THR A 79 11.63 0.06 -3.22
N ILE A 80 10.41 0.30 -2.76
CA ILE A 80 9.98 1.59 -2.23
C ILE A 80 10.45 1.80 -0.79
N ARG A 81 10.85 0.72 -0.10
CA ARG A 81 11.24 0.77 1.32
C ARG A 81 12.48 1.65 1.47
N ASN A 82 12.48 2.49 2.49
CA ASN A 82 13.52 3.49 2.76
C ASN A 82 13.73 4.55 1.65
N LYS A 83 12.85 4.63 0.64
CA LYS A 83 12.84 5.72 -0.33
C LYS A 83 11.96 6.87 0.16
N MET A 84 12.12 8.05 -0.44
CA MET A 84 11.33 9.24 -0.11
C MET A 84 9.83 9.07 -0.38
N TYR A 85 9.48 8.21 -1.35
CA TYR A 85 8.11 7.84 -1.71
C TYR A 85 7.67 6.53 -1.03
N ASN A 86 8.29 6.13 0.08
CA ASN A 86 7.83 5.00 0.88
C ASN A 86 6.47 5.32 1.51
N VAL A 87 5.55 4.36 1.48
CA VAL A 87 4.19 4.52 1.98
C VAL A 87 3.79 3.35 2.88
N HIS A 88 2.79 3.59 3.73
CA HIS A 88 2.09 2.53 4.44
C HIS A 88 0.99 1.97 3.52
N MET A 89 1.30 0.86 2.85
CA MET A 89 0.46 0.29 1.79
C MET A 89 -0.49 -0.78 2.34
N ILE A 90 -1.78 -0.62 2.10
CA ILE A 90 -2.85 -1.50 2.59
C ILE A 90 -3.53 -2.20 1.39
N GLY A 91 -3.50 -3.53 1.38
CA GLY A 91 -4.05 -4.35 0.29
C GLY A 91 -5.46 -4.88 0.58
N LEU A 92 -6.22 -5.23 -0.45
CA LEU A 92 -7.58 -5.77 -0.31
C LEU A 92 -7.55 -7.24 0.11
N LEU A 93 -8.35 -7.59 1.12
CA LEU A 93 -8.57 -8.93 1.63
C LEU A 93 -9.88 -9.51 1.06
N LEU A 94 -9.79 -10.61 0.33
CA LEU A 94 -10.92 -11.31 -0.29
C LEU A 94 -11.06 -12.75 0.20
N GLU A 95 -9.97 -13.49 0.34
CA GLU A 95 -9.95 -14.90 0.72
C GLU A 95 -9.28 -15.12 2.09
N THR A 96 -9.54 -16.27 2.71
CA THR A 96 -9.08 -16.59 4.08
C THR A 96 -7.55 -16.54 4.24
N ASN A 97 -6.79 -16.80 3.19
CA ASN A 97 -5.32 -16.79 3.24
C ASN A 97 -4.70 -15.42 2.90
N ASP A 98 -5.50 -14.41 2.56
CA ASP A 98 -4.98 -13.15 2.03
C ASP A 98 -4.17 -12.37 3.07
N CYS A 99 -4.48 -12.48 4.35
CA CYS A 99 -3.66 -11.89 5.41
C CYS A 99 -2.21 -12.38 5.34
N ARG A 100 -2.00 -13.70 5.17
CA ARG A 100 -0.66 -14.29 5.00
C ARG A 100 -0.03 -13.86 3.69
N ILE A 101 -0.79 -13.89 2.59
CA ILE A 101 -0.28 -13.53 1.26
C ILE A 101 0.17 -12.07 1.23
N LEU A 102 -0.61 -11.14 1.77
CA LEU A 102 -0.26 -9.72 1.85
C LEU A 102 0.98 -9.50 2.72
N TYR A 103 1.05 -10.17 3.87
CA TYR A 103 2.23 -10.13 4.75
C TYR A 103 3.49 -10.60 4.03
N GLU A 104 3.46 -11.78 3.40
CA GLU A 104 4.59 -12.35 2.66
C GLU A 104 4.98 -11.49 1.44
N SER A 105 4.00 -10.82 0.83
CA SER A 105 4.20 -9.85 -0.26
C SER A 105 4.82 -8.54 0.21
N GLY A 106 4.84 -8.25 1.52
CA GLY A 106 5.40 -7.04 2.10
C GLY A 106 4.42 -5.89 2.30
N PHE A 107 3.10 -6.09 2.18
CA PHE A 107 2.12 -5.07 2.54
C PHE A 107 2.17 -4.74 4.04
N ASN A 108 1.80 -3.50 4.39
CA ASN A 108 1.76 -3.07 5.78
C ASN A 108 0.48 -3.50 6.51
N GLY A 109 -0.57 -3.83 5.76
CA GLY A 109 -1.84 -4.33 6.30
C GLY A 109 -2.81 -4.75 5.21
N GLY A 110 -3.98 -5.20 5.64
CA GLY A 110 -5.09 -5.56 4.77
C GLY A 110 -6.38 -4.84 5.17
N TYR A 111 -7.29 -4.68 4.23
CA TYR A 111 -8.63 -4.13 4.47
C TYR A 111 -9.70 -4.89 3.69
N THR A 112 -10.95 -4.83 4.13
CA THR A 112 -12.12 -5.28 3.36
C THR A 112 -12.87 -4.06 2.82
N TYR A 113 -13.41 -4.16 1.60
CA TYR A 113 -14.09 -3.04 0.93
C TYR A 113 -15.60 -3.25 0.79
N PHE A 114 -16.03 -4.51 0.61
CA PHE A 114 -17.40 -4.83 0.23
C PHE A 114 -18.38 -4.59 1.37
N VAL A 115 -19.44 -3.83 1.10
CA VAL A 115 -20.54 -3.59 2.05
C VAL A 115 -21.39 -4.85 2.26
N GLY A 116 -21.53 -5.68 1.22
CA GLY A 116 -22.30 -6.92 1.27
C GLY A 116 -21.61 -7.99 2.12
N HIS A 117 -22.37 -8.59 3.04
CA HIS A 117 -21.89 -9.72 3.85
C HIS A 117 -21.59 -10.95 2.98
N GLY A 118 -20.49 -11.64 3.32
CA GLY A 118 -20.09 -12.89 2.66
C GLY A 118 -19.37 -12.73 1.32
N ILE A 119 -19.20 -11.51 0.81
CA ILE A 119 -18.42 -11.27 -0.43
C ILE A 119 -16.93 -11.53 -0.18
N SER A 120 -16.39 -10.98 0.92
CA SER A 120 -15.06 -11.36 1.40
C SER A 120 -15.17 -12.53 2.38
N LYS A 121 -14.30 -13.52 2.18
CA LYS A 121 -14.08 -14.67 3.07
C LYS A 121 -12.87 -14.46 3.99
N ALA A 122 -12.25 -13.29 3.96
CA ALA A 122 -11.22 -12.92 4.90
C ALA A 122 -11.82 -12.86 6.32
N ARG A 123 -11.20 -13.58 7.25
CA ARG A 123 -11.64 -13.73 8.63
C ARG A 123 -10.43 -13.65 9.55
#